data_AF-A0A8U0PY75-F1
#
_entry.id   AF-A0A8U0PY75-F1
#
_cell.length_a   1.000
_cell.length_b   1.000
_cell.length_c   1.000
_cell.angle_alpha   90.00
_cell.angle_beta   90.00
_cell.angle_gamma   90.00
#
_symmetry.space_group_name_H-M   'P 1'
#
loop_
_entity.id
_entity.type
_entity.pdbx_description
1 polymer ?
#
loop_
_entity_poly.entity_id
_entity_poly.type
_entity_poly.pdbx_seq_one_letter_code
_entity_poly.pdbx_strand_id
1 'polypeptide(L)'
;MALTMQPLCLGPQGQKTKKLKYLLEPPVYAEVTSPRGGNATLPCVLRFKPSHYKVKWTKLEPLRRGSENIVMITNGSAHKPYGLLGPRASLRKAHAMDASLRLSNLELEDDGRYRCELINGIEDESVIITLRIEGMIFPYQSKNGRYKFTYKEAKEACAEQDGTLATFKQLYRAWTEGLDWCNAGWLIDGTVHYPILHPRAECGGELLPGIRSYGPRDRIRDHFDAFCFTSRTTGFVFFVGEPLTFGEAMQACKGEGAELALVGQLYSAWRFLSYDRCDGGWLKDGSVRFPITTPRARCGGIPEAGVRTVGYPNKTLRLYGAYCYR
;
A
#
# COMPACT_ATOMS: atom_id res chain seq x y z
N MET A 1 -57.54 -25.92 -2.44
CA MET A 1 -56.44 -26.18 -1.47
C MET A 1 -55.20 -25.48 -1.99
N ALA A 2 -54.85 -24.35 -1.39
CA ALA A 2 -53.64 -23.60 -1.72
C ALA A 2 -52.47 -24.12 -0.87
N LEU A 3 -51.38 -24.52 -1.50
CA LEU A 3 -50.11 -24.83 -0.84
C LEU A 3 -49.10 -23.77 -1.27
N THR A 4 -48.93 -22.75 -0.44
CA THR A 4 -47.84 -21.79 -0.52
C THR A 4 -46.60 -22.40 0.11
N MET A 5 -45.55 -22.64 -0.68
CA MET A 5 -44.20 -22.92 -0.15
C MET A 5 -43.40 -21.62 -0.10
N GLN A 6 -43.10 -21.15 1.11
CA GLN A 6 -42.13 -20.08 1.36
C GLN A 6 -40.70 -20.64 1.28
N PRO A 7 -39.73 -19.91 0.69
CA PRO A 7 -38.32 -20.24 0.83
C PRO A 7 -37.79 -19.71 2.17
N LEU A 8 -37.32 -20.63 3.02
CA LEU A 8 -36.55 -20.33 4.23
C LEU A 8 -35.21 -19.71 3.83
N CYS A 9 -35.10 -18.38 3.94
CA CYS A 9 -33.81 -17.70 3.98
C CYS A 9 -33.15 -17.97 5.33
N LEU A 10 -32.22 -18.92 5.38
CA LEU A 10 -31.28 -19.08 6.49
C LEU A 10 -30.25 -17.95 6.41
N GLY A 11 -30.51 -16.86 7.12
CA GLY A 11 -29.50 -15.83 7.37
C GLY A 11 -28.34 -16.39 8.21
N PRO A 12 -27.10 -15.86 8.07
CA PRO A 12 -25.98 -16.30 8.86
C PRO A 12 -26.26 -15.97 10.33
N GLN A 13 -26.20 -16.98 11.19
CA GLN A 13 -26.37 -16.80 12.63
C GLN A 13 -25.40 -15.73 13.14
N GLY A 14 -25.96 -14.66 13.72
CA GLY A 14 -25.21 -13.59 14.33
C GLY A 14 -24.29 -14.13 15.42
N GLN A 15 -22.98 -14.04 15.20
CA GLN A 15 -22.02 -14.11 16.29
C GLN A 15 -22.36 -12.99 17.28
N LYS A 16 -22.93 -13.35 18.45
CA LYS A 16 -23.03 -12.44 19.59
C LYS A 16 -21.60 -11.98 19.92
N THR A 17 -21.29 -10.72 19.66
CA THR A 17 -20.03 -10.10 20.08
C THR A 17 -19.98 -10.20 21.61
N LYS A 18 -19.00 -10.96 22.13
CA LYS A 18 -18.78 -11.07 23.57
C LYS A 18 -18.51 -9.66 24.11
N LYS A 19 -19.35 -9.18 25.02
CA LYS A 19 -19.19 -7.85 25.63
C LYS A 19 -17.85 -7.81 26.36
N LEU A 20 -16.99 -6.87 26.00
CA LEU A 20 -15.68 -6.69 26.62
C LEU A 20 -15.85 -6.24 28.08
N LYS A 21 -15.25 -6.98 28.99
CA LYS A 21 -15.21 -6.73 30.42
C LYS A 21 -13.99 -5.85 30.73
N TYR A 22 -12.79 -6.30 30.37
CA TYR A 22 -11.52 -5.69 30.74
C TYR A 22 -11.06 -4.61 29.76
N LEU A 23 -11.29 -4.78 28.46
CA LEU A 23 -10.84 -3.83 27.45
C LEU A 23 -11.93 -2.80 27.13
N LEU A 24 -11.53 -1.56 26.86
CA LEU A 24 -12.40 -0.60 26.20
C LEU A 24 -12.56 -1.03 24.74
N GLU A 25 -13.81 -1.03 24.29
CA GLU A 25 -14.09 -1.23 22.87
C GLU A 25 -13.51 -0.02 22.13
N PRO A 26 -12.70 -0.24 21.09
CA PRO A 26 -12.20 0.88 20.30
C PRO A 26 -13.40 1.65 19.75
N PRO A 27 -13.30 2.99 19.60
CA PRO A 27 -14.31 3.73 18.86
C PRO A 27 -14.52 3.00 17.52
N VAL A 28 -15.80 2.77 17.20
CA VAL A 28 -16.26 1.81 16.19
C VAL A 28 -15.35 1.95 14.95
N TYR A 29 -14.52 0.93 14.69
CA TYR A 29 -13.49 0.89 13.63
C TYR A 29 -12.21 1.70 13.87
N ALA A 30 -11.42 1.43 14.92
CA ALA A 30 -10.10 2.07 15.09
C ALA A 30 -9.15 1.75 13.92
N GLU A 31 -9.20 2.61 12.91
CA GLU A 31 -8.24 2.82 11.84
C GLU A 31 -7.30 3.93 12.29
N VAL A 32 -6.02 3.62 12.35
CA VAL A 32 -4.97 4.60 12.62
C VAL A 32 -4.22 4.79 11.31
N THR A 33 -4.12 6.03 10.86
CA THR A 33 -3.46 6.38 9.61
C THR A 33 -2.19 7.16 9.90
N SER A 34 -1.10 6.83 9.22
CA SER A 34 0.18 7.55 9.33
C SER A 34 0.98 7.40 8.03
N PRO A 35 1.77 8.40 7.62
CA PRO A 35 2.70 8.24 6.52
C PRO A 35 3.87 7.31 6.87
N ARG A 36 4.56 6.81 5.84
CA ARG A 36 5.87 6.15 5.97
C ARG A 36 6.87 7.06 6.70
N GLY A 37 7.72 6.45 7.53
CA GLY A 37 8.68 7.15 8.40
C GLY A 37 8.03 7.84 9.61
N GLY A 38 6.69 7.91 9.65
CA GLY A 38 5.94 8.47 10.76
C GLY A 38 5.87 7.56 11.98
N ASN A 39 5.07 7.98 12.96
CA ASN A 39 4.77 7.23 14.18
C ASN A 39 3.27 6.99 14.28
N ALA A 40 2.85 5.80 14.72
CA ALA A 40 1.46 5.49 14.99
C ALA A 40 1.27 4.98 16.41
N THR A 41 0.15 5.33 17.03
CA THR A 41 -0.29 4.78 18.31
C THR A 41 -1.55 3.96 18.08
N LEU A 42 -1.45 2.65 18.27
CA LEU A 42 -2.58 1.73 18.19
C LEU A 42 -3.25 1.65 19.56
N PRO A 43 -4.49 2.14 19.71
CA PRO A 43 -5.13 2.28 21.00
C PRO A 43 -5.44 0.92 21.63
N CYS A 44 -5.04 0.73 22.87
CA CYS A 44 -5.52 -0.36 23.70
C CYS A 44 -5.59 0.11 25.16
N VAL A 45 -6.81 0.36 25.63
CA VAL A 45 -7.06 0.94 26.94
C VAL A 45 -7.88 -0.03 27.77
N LEU A 46 -7.45 -0.25 29.01
CA LEU A 46 -8.13 -1.12 29.95
C LEU A 46 -9.26 -0.32 30.65
N ARG A 47 -10.41 -0.97 30.88
CA ARG A 47 -11.49 -0.48 31.75
C ARG A 47 -11.11 -0.63 33.22
N PHE A 48 -10.53 -1.77 33.57
CA PHE A 48 -10.06 -2.09 34.92
C PHE A 48 -8.85 -3.02 34.87
N LYS A 49 -7.97 -2.92 35.86
CA LYS A 49 -6.68 -3.61 35.89
C LYS A 49 -6.81 -4.91 36.71
N PRO A 50 -6.70 -6.11 36.10
CA PRO A 50 -6.66 -7.35 36.85
C PRO A 50 -5.42 -7.42 37.75
N SER A 51 -5.48 -8.20 38.83
CA SER A 51 -4.35 -8.42 39.74
C SER A 51 -3.12 -9.01 39.02
N HIS A 52 -3.36 -9.99 38.15
CA HIS A 52 -2.35 -10.56 37.26
C HIS A 52 -2.87 -10.53 35.83
N TYR A 53 -2.19 -9.78 34.96
CA TYR A 53 -2.50 -9.75 33.54
C TYR A 53 -1.26 -9.49 32.70
N LYS A 54 -1.36 -9.85 31.43
CA LYS A 54 -0.44 -9.48 30.37
C LYS A 54 -1.25 -8.95 29.19
N VAL A 55 -0.70 -7.97 28.50
CA VAL A 55 -1.20 -7.53 27.20
C VAL A 55 -0.19 -7.96 26.15
N LYS A 56 -0.65 -8.71 25.17
CA LYS A 56 0.12 -9.19 24.02
C LYS A 56 -0.35 -8.46 22.77
N TRP A 57 0.57 -7.77 22.12
CA TRP A 57 0.37 -7.17 20.82
C TRP A 57 0.89 -8.11 19.73
N THR A 58 0.03 -8.40 18.75
CA THR A 58 0.34 -9.30 17.64
C THR A 58 -0.09 -8.66 16.33
N LYS A 59 0.78 -8.65 15.32
CA LYS A 59 0.39 -8.31 13.95
C LYS A 59 -0.30 -9.51 13.32
N LEU A 60 -1.53 -9.36 12.87
CA LEU A 60 -2.33 -10.47 12.33
C LEU A 60 -1.99 -10.83 10.88
N GLU A 61 -1.32 -9.93 10.17
CA GLU A 61 -0.92 -10.08 8.76
C GLU A 61 0.62 -10.00 8.71
N PRO A 62 1.33 -11.09 8.32
CA PRO A 62 1.55 -11.34 6.89
C PRO A 62 1.41 -12.83 6.45
N LEU A 63 1.37 -13.06 5.13
CA LEU A 63 1.24 -14.35 4.41
C LEU A 63 2.39 -15.38 4.61
N ARG A 64 3.31 -15.18 5.56
CA ARG A 64 4.34 -16.18 5.87
C ARG A 64 3.91 -16.98 7.10
N ARG A 65 3.70 -18.29 6.93
CA ARG A 65 3.60 -19.25 8.04
C ARG A 65 4.90 -19.18 8.83
N GLY A 66 4.86 -18.66 10.05
CA GLY A 66 6.00 -18.57 10.95
C GLY A 66 5.67 -17.74 12.18
N SER A 67 6.02 -18.26 13.35
CA SER A 67 5.51 -17.94 14.69
C SER A 67 5.84 -16.54 15.26
N GLU A 68 6.31 -15.58 14.46
CA GLU A 68 6.90 -14.31 14.93
C GLU A 68 6.02 -13.07 14.69
N ASN A 69 4.72 -13.24 14.83
CA ASN A 69 3.76 -12.13 14.71
C ASN A 69 3.64 -11.29 16.00
N ILE A 70 4.23 -11.73 17.11
CA ILE A 70 4.21 -10.99 18.36
C ILE A 70 5.12 -9.77 18.21
N VAL A 71 4.57 -8.59 18.48
CA VAL A 71 5.27 -7.31 18.44
C VAL A 71 5.81 -6.96 19.82
N MET A 72 5.00 -7.17 20.85
CA MET A 72 5.33 -6.75 22.22
C MET A 72 4.45 -7.48 23.24
N ILE A 73 5.00 -7.77 24.42
CA ILE A 73 4.23 -8.22 25.60
C ILE A 73 4.49 -7.26 26.76
N THR A 74 3.46 -6.87 27.49
CA THR A 74 3.56 -5.98 28.66
C THR A 74 2.69 -6.43 29.82
N ASN A 75 3.04 -6.03 31.05
CA ASN A 75 2.19 -6.09 32.25
C ASN A 75 1.73 -4.68 32.72
N GLY A 76 1.89 -3.66 31.86
CA GLY A 76 1.61 -2.24 32.12
C GLY A 76 2.79 -1.45 32.71
N SER A 77 3.70 -2.08 33.47
CA SER A 77 4.88 -1.39 34.01
C SER A 77 6.12 -1.58 33.12
N ALA A 78 6.37 -2.83 32.74
CA ALA A 78 7.44 -3.24 31.84
C ALA A 78 6.87 -3.80 30.53
N HIS A 79 7.67 -3.75 29.47
CA HIS A 79 7.35 -4.41 28.22
C HIS A 79 8.59 -5.12 27.67
N LYS A 80 8.35 -6.15 26.88
CA LYS A 80 9.37 -6.87 26.14
C LYS A 80 9.00 -6.85 24.65
N PRO A 81 9.87 -6.30 23.78
CA PRO A 81 9.68 -6.31 22.33
C PRO A 81 9.97 -7.69 21.74
N TYR A 82 9.33 -8.01 20.60
CA TYR A 82 9.48 -9.27 19.87
C TYR A 82 9.36 -9.05 18.35
N GLY A 83 9.92 -9.99 17.58
CA GLY A 83 9.83 -9.99 16.11
C GLY A 83 10.47 -8.77 15.45
N LEU A 84 10.22 -8.61 14.15
CA LEU A 84 10.80 -7.54 13.33
C LEU A 84 10.34 -6.13 13.75
N LEU A 85 9.10 -6.03 14.26
CA LEU A 85 8.54 -4.76 14.73
C LEU A 85 8.97 -4.39 16.15
N GLY A 86 9.43 -5.35 16.94
CA GLY A 86 9.81 -5.17 18.34
C GLY A 86 10.76 -4.00 18.59
N PRO A 87 11.89 -3.87 17.85
CA PRO A 87 12.82 -2.74 18.00
C PRO A 87 12.19 -1.36 17.77
N ARG A 88 11.09 -1.30 17.01
CA ARG A 88 10.32 -0.08 16.68
C ARG A 88 9.07 0.08 17.55
N ALA A 89 8.84 -0.84 18.49
CA ALA A 89 7.65 -0.91 19.33
C ALA A 89 7.94 -0.42 20.76
N SER A 90 7.03 0.38 21.28
CA SER A 90 7.08 0.88 22.67
C SER A 90 5.67 1.03 23.24
N LEU A 91 5.58 1.20 24.55
CA LEU A 91 4.33 1.59 25.20
C LEU A 91 4.16 3.10 25.20
N ARG A 92 2.94 3.57 24.91
CA ARG A 92 2.60 5.00 25.03
C ARG A 92 2.65 5.51 26.47
N LYS A 93 2.12 4.73 27.43
CA LYS A 93 2.06 5.05 28.87
C LYS A 93 1.45 6.42 29.21
N ALA A 94 0.38 6.85 28.54
CA ALA A 94 -0.24 8.15 28.86
C ALA A 94 -0.94 8.17 30.24
N HIS A 95 -1.40 7.03 30.73
CA HIS A 95 -1.95 6.84 32.08
C HIS A 95 -1.88 5.36 32.49
N ALA A 96 -2.21 5.04 33.75
CA ALA A 96 -2.08 3.68 34.32
C ALA A 96 -2.84 2.58 33.56
N MET A 97 -3.91 2.94 32.83
CA MET A 97 -4.74 2.02 32.05
C MET A 97 -4.36 1.94 30.55
N ASP A 98 -3.29 2.63 30.14
CA ASP A 98 -2.89 2.74 28.74
C ASP A 98 -1.88 1.65 28.39
N ALA A 99 -2.33 0.64 27.63
CA ALA A 99 -1.51 -0.42 27.07
C ALA A 99 -1.34 -0.27 25.55
N SER A 100 -1.54 0.96 25.03
CA SER A 100 -1.43 1.26 23.59
C SER A 100 -0.02 1.03 23.07
N LEU A 101 0.05 0.39 21.90
CA LEU A 101 1.29 0.15 21.18
C LEU A 101 1.66 1.40 20.38
N ARG A 102 2.85 1.94 20.61
CA ARG A 102 3.44 2.99 19.79
C ARG A 102 4.48 2.37 18.87
N LEU A 103 4.27 2.50 17.56
CA LEU A 103 5.22 2.11 16.52
C LEU A 103 5.88 3.38 15.96
N SER A 104 7.20 3.33 15.81
CA SER A 104 8.00 4.43 15.23
C SER A 104 8.66 4.03 13.92
N ASN A 105 8.99 5.02 13.09
CA ASN A 105 9.65 4.81 11.80
C ASN A 105 8.92 3.76 10.95
N LEU A 106 7.66 4.03 10.61
CA LEU A 106 6.80 3.09 9.90
C LEU A 106 7.31 2.78 8.49
N GLU A 107 7.22 1.51 8.10
CA GLU A 107 7.53 0.98 6.77
C GLU A 107 6.24 0.66 6.00
N LEU A 108 6.32 0.45 4.68
CA LEU A 108 5.13 0.19 3.85
C LEU A 108 4.44 -1.12 4.27
N GLU A 109 5.24 -2.12 4.63
CA GLU A 109 4.79 -3.43 5.07
C GLU A 109 4.11 -3.39 6.43
N ASP A 110 4.22 -2.30 7.20
CA ASP A 110 3.59 -2.17 8.52
C ASP A 110 2.08 -2.00 8.45
N ASP A 111 1.54 -1.65 7.27
CA ASP A 111 0.10 -1.66 7.00
C ASP A 111 -0.50 -3.02 7.39
N GLY A 112 -1.67 -2.98 8.03
CA GLY A 112 -2.43 -4.18 8.33
C GLY A 112 -3.06 -4.17 9.71
N ARG A 113 -3.56 -5.34 10.10
CA ARG A 113 -4.33 -5.52 11.34
C ARG A 113 -3.44 -5.95 12.51
N TYR A 114 -3.70 -5.37 13.68
CA TYR A 114 -2.99 -5.63 14.92
C TYR A 114 -3.99 -6.01 16.00
N ARG A 115 -3.67 -7.04 16.77
CA ARG A 115 -4.46 -7.51 17.91
C ARG A 115 -3.80 -7.07 19.20
N CYS A 116 -4.55 -6.37 20.04
CA CYS A 116 -4.26 -6.23 21.46
C CYS A 116 -5.04 -7.32 22.20
N GLU A 117 -4.34 -8.24 22.87
CA GLU A 117 -4.94 -9.33 23.63
C GLU A 117 -4.56 -9.23 25.10
N LEU A 118 -5.55 -9.11 25.98
CA LEU A 118 -5.38 -9.15 27.43
C LEU A 118 -5.59 -10.58 27.92
N ILE A 119 -4.61 -11.09 28.65
CA ILE A 119 -4.55 -12.45 29.19
C ILE A 119 -4.40 -12.35 30.70
N ASN A 120 -5.33 -12.92 31.47
CA ASN A 120 -5.32 -12.89 32.94
C ASN A 120 -5.46 -14.28 33.59
N GLY A 121 -5.41 -15.36 32.80
CA GLY A 121 -5.52 -16.74 33.28
C GLY A 121 -6.96 -17.24 33.53
N ILE A 122 -7.97 -16.40 33.32
CA ILE A 122 -9.39 -16.76 33.47
C ILE A 122 -10.15 -16.51 32.16
N GLU A 123 -10.01 -15.32 31.59
CA GLU A 123 -10.65 -14.92 30.33
C GLU A 123 -9.69 -14.11 29.47
N ASP A 124 -9.60 -14.47 28.19
CA ASP A 124 -8.87 -13.68 27.20
C ASP A 124 -9.84 -12.74 26.47
N GLU A 125 -9.46 -11.47 26.38
CA GLU A 125 -10.17 -10.45 25.60
C GLU A 125 -9.24 -9.84 24.58
N SER A 126 -9.76 -9.55 23.40
CA SER A 126 -8.97 -8.88 22.38
C SER A 126 -9.74 -7.86 21.59
N VAL A 127 -9.01 -6.83 21.17
CA VAL A 127 -9.47 -5.80 20.24
C VAL A 127 -8.55 -5.78 19.03
N ILE A 128 -9.10 -5.47 17.86
CA ILE A 128 -8.36 -5.41 16.62
C ILE A 128 -8.35 -3.98 16.10
N ILE A 129 -7.15 -3.46 15.86
CA ILE A 129 -6.88 -2.12 15.33
C ILE A 129 -6.28 -2.30 13.94
N THR A 130 -6.65 -1.46 12.98
CA THR A 130 -6.03 -1.45 11.66
C THR A 130 -5.08 -0.26 11.55
N LEU A 131 -3.81 -0.51 11.29
CA LEU A 131 -2.86 0.53 10.89
C LEU A 131 -2.90 0.65 9.38
N ARG A 132 -3.07 1.86 8.87
CA ARG A 132 -2.97 2.15 7.43
C ARG A 132 -1.84 3.11 7.16
N ILE A 133 -1.00 2.74 6.20
CA ILE A 133 0.04 3.63 5.72
C ILE A 133 -0.58 4.53 4.65
N GLU A 134 -0.42 5.84 4.80
CA GLU A 134 -0.84 6.79 3.77
C GLU A 134 -0.02 6.56 2.51
N GLY A 135 -0.66 6.42 1.36
CA GLY A 135 0.04 6.08 0.13
C GLY A 135 -0.86 6.09 -1.08
N MET A 136 -0.30 5.68 -2.20
CA MET A 136 -1.00 5.59 -3.48
C MET A 136 -0.53 4.38 -4.28
N ILE A 137 -1.38 3.93 -5.22
CA ILE A 137 -1.04 2.84 -6.13
C ILE A 137 -0.67 3.38 -7.49
N PHE A 138 0.42 2.86 -8.04
CA PHE A 138 0.79 3.04 -9.43
C PHE A 138 0.86 1.70 -10.17
N PRO A 139 0.34 1.64 -11.41
CA PRO A 139 0.58 0.52 -12.29
C PRO A 139 2.06 0.49 -12.74
N TYR A 140 2.63 -0.71 -12.79
CA TYR A 140 4.01 -0.92 -13.23
C TYR A 140 4.11 -2.07 -14.23
N GLN A 141 4.73 -1.79 -15.37
CA GLN A 141 4.90 -2.70 -16.50
C GLN A 141 6.39 -2.88 -16.80
N SER A 142 6.77 -4.10 -17.20
CA SER A 142 8.14 -4.43 -17.60
C SER A 142 8.61 -3.65 -18.81
N LYS A 143 9.92 -3.36 -18.85
CA LYS A 143 10.61 -2.85 -20.05
C LYS A 143 10.50 -3.79 -21.26
N ASN A 144 10.21 -5.07 -21.01
CA ASN A 144 10.03 -6.09 -22.05
C ASN A 144 8.59 -6.19 -22.56
N GLY A 145 7.72 -5.24 -22.18
CA GLY A 145 6.33 -5.17 -22.62
C GLY A 145 5.32 -5.66 -21.59
N ARG A 146 4.07 -5.81 -22.03
CA ARG A 146 2.91 -6.15 -21.21
C ARG A 146 2.96 -7.61 -20.77
N TYR A 147 2.58 -7.86 -19.51
CA TYR A 147 2.41 -9.19 -18.91
C TYR A 147 3.67 -10.04 -18.95
N LYS A 148 4.72 -9.52 -18.31
CA LYS A 148 6.05 -10.15 -18.31
C LYS A 148 6.60 -10.48 -16.93
N PHE A 149 5.90 -10.13 -15.85
CA PHE A 149 6.34 -10.47 -14.51
C PHE A 149 5.62 -11.70 -14.00
N THR A 150 6.38 -12.70 -13.55
CA THR A 150 5.91 -13.65 -12.54
C THR A 150 5.61 -12.92 -11.22
N TYR A 151 4.93 -13.57 -10.27
CA TYR A 151 4.63 -12.93 -8.98
C TYR A 151 5.89 -12.48 -8.23
N LYS A 152 6.95 -13.28 -8.26
CA LYS A 152 8.22 -12.96 -7.59
C LYS A 152 8.86 -11.72 -8.22
N GLU A 153 8.95 -11.69 -9.55
CA GLU A 153 9.52 -10.56 -10.29
C GLU A 153 8.68 -9.30 -10.10
N ALA A 154 7.34 -9.41 -10.06
CA ALA A 154 6.46 -8.27 -9.79
C ALA A 154 6.70 -7.67 -8.40
N LYS A 155 6.95 -8.54 -7.40
CA LYS A 155 7.30 -8.10 -6.05
C LYS A 155 8.65 -7.39 -6.00
N GLU A 156 9.65 -7.93 -6.66
CA GLU A 156 11.00 -7.35 -6.75
C GLU A 156 10.96 -6.02 -7.52
N ALA A 157 10.24 -5.97 -8.64
CA ALA A 157 10.04 -4.79 -9.44
C ALA A 157 9.41 -3.62 -8.65
N CYS A 158 8.39 -3.89 -7.83
CA CYS A 158 7.84 -2.83 -6.98
C CYS A 158 8.86 -2.34 -5.93
N ALA A 159 9.61 -3.25 -5.31
CA ALA A 159 10.65 -2.90 -4.33
C ALA A 159 11.77 -2.04 -4.94
N GLU A 160 12.21 -2.37 -6.16
CA GLU A 160 13.20 -1.58 -6.90
C GLU A 160 12.69 -0.17 -7.26
N GLN A 161 11.38 0.06 -7.22
CA GLN A 161 10.74 1.34 -7.55
C GLN A 161 10.19 2.08 -6.32
N ASP A 162 10.76 1.88 -5.13
CA ASP A 162 10.33 2.50 -3.87
C ASP A 162 8.87 2.15 -3.49
N GLY A 163 8.51 0.88 -3.64
CA GLY A 163 7.16 0.42 -3.31
C GLY A 163 7.08 -1.06 -2.94
N THR A 164 5.87 -1.51 -2.67
CA THR A 164 5.53 -2.92 -2.43
C THR A 164 4.39 -3.31 -3.36
N LEU A 165 4.14 -4.61 -3.58
CA LEU A 165 2.86 -4.97 -4.23
C LEU A 165 1.70 -4.45 -3.38
N ALA A 166 0.67 -3.95 -4.06
CA ALA A 166 -0.51 -3.41 -3.42
C ALA A 166 -1.38 -4.53 -2.83
N THR A 167 -2.12 -4.19 -1.77
CA THR A 167 -3.24 -5.00 -1.29
C THR A 167 -4.49 -4.72 -2.12
N PHE A 168 -5.45 -5.65 -2.11
CA PHE A 168 -6.76 -5.41 -2.72
C PHE A 168 -7.47 -4.19 -2.11
N LYS A 169 -7.33 -3.96 -0.79
CA LYS A 169 -7.92 -2.79 -0.11
C LYS A 169 -7.35 -1.47 -0.65
N GLN A 170 -6.04 -1.43 -0.87
CA GLN A 170 -5.40 -0.26 -1.49
C GLN A 170 -5.88 -0.09 -2.94
N LEU A 171 -6.00 -1.18 -3.72
CA LEU A 171 -6.49 -1.14 -5.11
C LEU A 171 -7.93 -0.62 -5.19
N TYR A 172 -8.79 -1.11 -4.30
CA TYR A 172 -10.16 -0.66 -4.16
C TYR A 172 -10.23 0.85 -3.88
N ARG A 173 -9.43 1.34 -2.93
CA ARG A 173 -9.37 2.77 -2.62
C ARG A 173 -8.90 3.59 -3.84
N ALA A 174 -7.83 3.15 -4.50
CA ALA A 174 -7.34 3.84 -5.69
C ALA A 174 -8.39 3.89 -6.81
N TRP A 175 -9.15 2.80 -7.02
CA TRP A 175 -10.27 2.78 -7.98
C TRP A 175 -11.38 3.76 -7.58
N THR A 176 -11.77 3.81 -6.30
CA THR A 176 -12.76 4.81 -5.83
C THR A 176 -12.27 6.25 -5.92
N GLU A 177 -10.95 6.45 -5.99
CA GLU A 177 -10.30 7.75 -6.20
C GLU A 177 -10.03 8.05 -7.69
N GLY A 178 -10.50 7.20 -8.61
CA GLY A 178 -10.46 7.46 -10.05
C GLY A 178 -9.45 6.62 -10.85
N LEU A 179 -8.79 5.62 -10.25
CA LEU A 179 -7.88 4.75 -11.00
C LEU A 179 -8.65 3.89 -12.01
N ASP A 180 -8.39 4.12 -13.30
CA ASP A 180 -8.84 3.30 -14.42
C ASP A 180 -7.64 2.70 -15.15
N TRP A 181 -7.52 1.37 -15.15
CA TRP A 181 -6.39 0.66 -15.74
C TRP A 181 -6.79 -0.68 -16.35
N CYS A 182 -6.51 -0.85 -17.64
CA CYS A 182 -6.94 -2.01 -18.44
C CYS A 182 -6.01 -3.23 -18.36
N ASN A 183 -4.83 -3.08 -17.78
CA ASN A 183 -3.89 -4.20 -17.66
C ASN A 183 -4.05 -4.90 -16.32
N ALA A 184 -4.16 -6.23 -16.37
CA ALA A 184 -4.14 -7.10 -15.22
C ALA A 184 -2.77 -7.07 -14.53
N GLY A 185 -2.78 -6.90 -13.21
CA GLY A 185 -1.56 -6.82 -12.41
C GLY A 185 -1.64 -7.67 -11.13
N TRP A 186 -0.48 -8.16 -10.69
CA TRP A 186 -0.32 -8.87 -9.43
C TRP A 186 -0.60 -7.97 -8.22
N LEU A 187 -1.21 -8.55 -7.19
CA LEU A 187 -1.35 -8.01 -5.84
C LEU A 187 -0.52 -8.83 -4.83
N ILE A 188 -0.31 -8.29 -3.64
CA ILE A 188 0.57 -8.89 -2.60
C ILE A 188 0.10 -10.28 -2.10
N ASP A 189 -1.17 -10.62 -2.29
CA ASP A 189 -1.71 -11.95 -1.97
C ASP A 189 -1.56 -12.96 -3.12
N GLY A 190 -0.97 -12.54 -4.24
CA GLY A 190 -0.79 -13.36 -5.44
C GLY A 190 -2.08 -13.55 -6.24
N THR A 191 -3.10 -12.73 -6.00
CA THR A 191 -4.23 -12.59 -6.92
C THR A 191 -3.90 -11.59 -8.02
N VAL A 192 -4.71 -11.59 -9.07
CA VAL A 192 -4.53 -10.72 -10.24
C VAL A 192 -5.83 -10.00 -10.54
N HIS A 193 -5.73 -8.67 -10.65
CA HIS A 193 -6.88 -7.78 -10.77
C HIS A 193 -6.61 -6.66 -11.77
N TYR A 194 -7.67 -5.96 -12.20
CA TYR A 194 -7.55 -4.66 -12.88
C TYR A 194 -8.81 -3.80 -12.64
N PRO A 195 -8.66 -2.51 -12.29
CA PRO A 195 -9.77 -1.61 -12.02
C PRO A 195 -10.27 -0.92 -13.31
N ILE A 196 -11.58 -0.97 -13.59
CA ILE A 196 -12.20 -0.23 -14.69
C ILE A 196 -13.20 0.78 -14.14
N LEU A 197 -13.01 2.05 -14.49
CA LEU A 197 -13.96 3.12 -14.17
C LEU A 197 -14.86 3.43 -15.37
N HIS A 198 -14.28 3.51 -16.57
CA HIS A 198 -14.99 3.75 -17.83
C HIS A 198 -15.03 2.46 -18.66
N PRO A 199 -16.18 1.75 -18.71
CA PRO A 199 -16.32 0.51 -19.48
C PRO A 199 -15.97 0.70 -20.95
N ARG A 200 -15.23 -0.25 -21.52
CA ARG A 200 -14.79 -0.24 -22.91
C ARG A 200 -14.48 -1.65 -23.39
N ALA A 201 -14.74 -1.91 -24.68
CA ALA A 201 -14.72 -3.25 -25.26
C ALA A 201 -13.36 -3.95 -25.06
N GLU A 202 -12.27 -3.20 -25.18
CA GLU A 202 -10.89 -3.69 -25.08
C GLU A 202 -10.51 -4.14 -23.65
N CYS A 203 -11.32 -3.79 -22.65
CA CYS A 203 -11.04 -3.97 -21.23
C CYS A 203 -12.06 -4.85 -20.52
N GLY A 204 -12.54 -5.89 -21.22
CA GLY A 204 -13.49 -6.87 -20.68
C GLY A 204 -14.95 -6.60 -21.05
N GLY A 205 -15.20 -5.90 -22.16
CA GLY A 205 -16.55 -5.64 -22.67
C GLY A 205 -17.30 -4.52 -21.96
N GLU A 206 -18.60 -4.40 -22.24
CA GLU A 206 -19.50 -3.37 -21.68
C GLU A 206 -20.04 -3.71 -20.28
N LEU A 207 -19.20 -4.34 -19.45
CA LEU A 207 -19.54 -4.64 -18.06
C LEU A 207 -19.52 -3.35 -17.20
N LEU A 208 -20.43 -3.25 -16.21
CA LEU A 208 -20.49 -2.12 -15.28
C LEU A 208 -19.15 -1.85 -14.57
N PRO A 209 -18.80 -0.59 -14.24
CA PRO A 209 -17.55 -0.23 -13.56
C PRO A 209 -17.25 -1.12 -12.35
N GLY A 210 -15.98 -1.45 -12.15
CA GLY A 210 -15.55 -2.30 -11.04
C GLY A 210 -14.15 -2.86 -11.19
N ILE A 211 -13.68 -3.51 -10.13
CA ILE A 211 -12.41 -4.26 -10.14
C ILE A 211 -12.67 -5.66 -10.65
N ARG A 212 -12.07 -5.98 -11.79
CA ARG A 212 -12.10 -7.31 -12.37
C ARG A 212 -11.07 -8.19 -11.69
N SER A 213 -11.38 -9.48 -11.61
CA SER A 213 -10.54 -10.48 -10.97
C SER A 213 -10.26 -11.61 -11.94
N TYR A 214 -9.00 -11.99 -12.04
CA TYR A 214 -8.58 -13.25 -12.64
C TYR A 214 -8.43 -14.36 -11.59
N GLY A 215 -8.72 -14.08 -10.32
CA GLY A 215 -8.60 -15.02 -9.22
C GLY A 215 -7.15 -15.34 -8.84
N PRO A 216 -6.93 -16.40 -8.03
CA PRO A 216 -5.59 -16.94 -7.77
C PRO A 216 -4.94 -17.46 -9.05
N ARG A 217 -3.67 -17.14 -9.25
CA ARG A 217 -2.88 -17.52 -10.44
C ARG A 217 -1.63 -18.28 -10.05
N ASP A 218 -1.04 -19.00 -11.01
CA ASP A 218 0.21 -19.71 -10.80
C ASP A 218 1.34 -18.69 -10.66
N ARG A 219 1.87 -18.56 -9.44
CA ARG A 219 2.88 -17.56 -9.09
C ARG A 219 4.22 -17.74 -9.82
N ILE A 220 4.46 -18.92 -10.40
CA ILE A 220 5.70 -19.28 -11.10
C ILE A 220 5.50 -19.21 -12.61
N ARG A 221 4.34 -19.67 -13.11
CA ARG A 221 4.11 -19.85 -14.55
C ARG A 221 3.33 -18.72 -15.20
N ASP A 222 2.43 -18.07 -14.46
CA ASP A 222 1.62 -17.00 -15.03
C ASP A 222 2.38 -15.66 -15.00
N HIS A 223 2.09 -14.81 -15.97
CA HIS A 223 2.78 -13.53 -16.17
C HIS A 223 1.77 -12.40 -16.31
N PHE A 224 1.98 -11.32 -15.56
CA PHE A 224 1.13 -10.13 -15.55
C PHE A 224 1.97 -8.87 -15.34
N ASP A 225 1.31 -7.72 -15.24
CA ASP A 225 1.94 -6.48 -14.77
C ASP A 225 1.90 -6.45 -13.23
N ALA A 226 2.20 -5.31 -12.59
CA ALA A 226 2.12 -5.15 -11.15
C ALA A 226 1.33 -3.90 -10.77
N PHE A 227 0.58 -3.96 -9.67
CA PHE A 227 0.13 -2.77 -8.96
C PHE A 227 1.04 -2.56 -7.77
N CYS A 228 1.83 -1.49 -7.81
CA CYS A 228 2.76 -1.14 -6.74
C CYS A 228 2.14 -0.06 -5.85
N PHE A 229 2.37 -0.14 -4.56
CA PHE A 229 1.99 0.82 -3.56
C PHE A 229 3.23 1.55 -3.05
N THR A 230 3.17 2.88 -2.98
CA THR A 230 4.21 3.72 -2.37
C THR A 230 3.58 4.74 -1.44
N SER A 231 4.41 5.39 -0.63
CA SER A 231 4.02 6.42 0.34
C SER A 231 4.81 7.70 0.08
N ARG A 232 4.55 8.73 0.88
CA ARG A 232 5.35 9.94 0.89
C ARG A 232 6.83 9.59 1.09
N THR A 233 7.67 10.13 0.23
CA THR A 233 9.13 10.04 0.32
C THR A 233 9.70 11.19 1.16
N THR A 234 10.88 11.01 1.75
CA THR A 234 11.56 12.04 2.54
C THR A 234 12.34 13.04 1.69
N GLY A 235 12.77 12.63 0.49
CA GLY A 235 13.45 13.47 -0.49
C GLY A 235 12.50 14.12 -1.48
N PHE A 236 13.06 14.78 -2.49
CA PHE A 236 12.30 15.54 -3.48
C PHE A 236 12.73 15.20 -4.91
N VAL A 237 11.76 15.28 -5.83
CA VAL A 237 11.99 15.12 -7.27
C VAL A 237 12.16 16.50 -7.91
N PHE A 238 13.15 16.65 -8.77
CA PHE A 238 13.35 17.85 -9.60
C PHE A 238 13.70 17.45 -11.03
N PHE A 239 13.57 18.38 -11.97
CA PHE A 239 13.74 18.14 -13.41
C PHE A 239 14.98 18.86 -13.95
N VAL A 240 15.78 18.16 -14.75
CA VAL A 240 16.88 18.72 -15.54
C VAL A 240 16.45 18.76 -17.01
N GLY A 241 16.35 19.96 -17.57
CA GLY A 241 15.53 20.23 -18.75
C GLY A 241 16.19 20.20 -20.13
N GLU A 242 17.49 19.92 -20.21
CA GLU A 242 18.12 19.72 -21.51
C GLU A 242 17.74 18.35 -22.09
N PRO A 243 17.53 18.21 -23.42
CA PRO A 243 17.39 16.92 -24.05
C PRO A 243 18.67 16.10 -23.86
N LEU A 244 18.54 14.96 -23.20
CA LEU A 244 19.61 14.09 -22.78
C LEU A 244 19.32 12.66 -23.27
N THR A 245 20.38 11.95 -23.64
CA THR A 245 20.34 10.48 -23.69
C THR A 245 20.19 9.92 -22.27
N PHE A 246 19.82 8.64 -22.13
CA PHE A 246 19.71 8.02 -20.80
C PHE A 246 21.03 8.09 -20.01
N GLY A 247 22.16 7.91 -20.70
CA GLY A 247 23.49 7.99 -20.08
C GLY A 247 23.82 9.41 -19.61
N GLU A 248 23.53 10.43 -20.43
CA GLU A 248 23.74 11.84 -20.06
C GLU A 248 22.79 12.25 -18.92
N ALA A 249 21.54 11.79 -18.92
CA ALA A 249 20.57 12.04 -17.85
C ALA A 249 21.06 11.54 -16.49
N MET A 250 21.66 10.35 -16.46
CA MET A 250 22.27 9.79 -15.24
C MET A 250 23.45 10.65 -14.76
N GLN A 251 24.31 11.10 -15.67
CA GLN A 251 25.43 11.99 -15.31
C GLN A 251 24.94 13.36 -14.85
N ALA A 252 23.89 13.91 -15.46
CA ALA A 252 23.32 15.19 -15.09
C ALA A 252 22.76 15.16 -13.66
N CYS A 253 21.97 14.14 -13.30
CA CYS A 253 21.51 13.98 -11.91
C CYS A 253 22.69 13.81 -10.94
N LYS A 254 23.71 13.04 -11.32
CA LYS A 254 24.90 12.83 -10.49
C LYS A 254 25.72 14.11 -10.29
N GLY A 255 25.83 14.95 -11.32
CA GLY A 255 26.47 16.28 -11.25
C GLY A 255 25.77 17.19 -10.26
N GLU A 256 24.46 17.03 -10.11
CA GLU A 256 23.63 17.67 -9.08
C GLU A 256 23.66 16.90 -7.74
N GLY A 257 24.56 15.95 -7.50
CA GLY A 257 24.58 15.18 -6.24
C GLY A 257 23.26 14.42 -5.96
N ALA A 258 22.57 14.01 -7.02
CA ALA A 258 21.31 13.28 -7.01
C ALA A 258 21.44 12.00 -7.86
N GLU A 259 20.40 11.17 -7.85
CA GLU A 259 20.28 10.04 -8.79
C GLU A 259 19.06 10.24 -9.68
N LEU A 260 18.96 9.47 -10.77
CA LEU A 260 17.69 9.37 -11.50
C LEU A 260 16.61 8.89 -10.55
N ALA A 261 15.45 9.55 -10.57
CA ALA A 261 14.33 9.22 -9.72
C ALA A 261 13.79 7.81 -10.06
N LEU A 262 13.33 7.12 -9.03
CA LEU A 262 12.53 5.92 -9.16
C LEU A 262 11.10 6.28 -9.58
N VAL A 263 10.41 5.32 -10.17
CA VAL A 263 9.02 5.50 -10.58
C VAL A 263 8.13 5.83 -9.38
N GLY A 264 8.25 5.10 -8.27
CA GLY A 264 7.47 5.37 -7.06
C GLY A 264 7.78 6.75 -6.47
N GLN A 265 9.02 7.24 -6.57
CA GLN A 265 9.37 8.59 -6.13
C GLN A 265 8.69 9.68 -6.98
N LEU A 266 8.60 9.49 -8.30
CA LEU A 266 7.86 10.41 -9.18
C LEU A 266 6.36 10.42 -8.85
N TYR A 267 5.76 9.24 -8.66
CA TYR A 267 4.36 9.12 -8.24
C TYR A 267 4.10 9.75 -6.86
N SER A 268 5.03 9.56 -5.92
CA SER A 268 4.98 10.17 -4.60
C SER A 268 5.02 11.70 -4.68
N ALA A 269 5.96 12.27 -5.44
CA ALA A 269 6.06 13.71 -5.65
C ALA A 269 4.79 14.28 -6.32
N TRP A 270 4.28 13.61 -7.35
CA TRP A 270 3.03 13.99 -8.01
C TRP A 270 1.85 14.01 -7.05
N ARG A 271 1.68 12.95 -6.22
CA ARG A 271 0.51 12.80 -5.34
C ARG A 271 0.56 13.68 -4.09
N PHE A 272 1.73 13.79 -3.46
CA PHE A 272 1.88 14.39 -2.14
C PHE A 272 2.51 15.79 -2.14
N LEU A 273 3.23 16.16 -3.20
CA LEU A 273 3.83 17.48 -3.36
C LEU A 273 3.20 18.27 -4.52
N SER A 274 2.14 17.73 -5.13
CA SER A 274 1.48 18.31 -6.30
C SER A 274 2.46 18.62 -7.45
N TYR A 275 3.50 17.80 -7.59
CA TYR A 275 4.55 18.02 -8.59
C TYR A 275 4.00 17.82 -10.01
N ASP A 276 4.14 18.84 -10.84
CA ASP A 276 3.55 18.94 -12.17
C ASP A 276 4.59 19.39 -13.20
N ARG A 277 4.73 18.63 -14.28
CA ARG A 277 5.67 18.91 -15.37
C ARG A 277 5.20 18.26 -16.67
N CYS A 278 5.07 19.07 -17.72
CA CYS A 278 4.64 18.64 -19.05
C CYS A 278 5.78 18.17 -19.96
N ASP A 279 6.92 17.79 -19.38
CA ASP A 279 8.11 17.37 -20.14
C ASP A 279 8.44 15.92 -19.82
N GLY A 280 8.62 15.10 -20.87
CA GLY A 280 9.09 13.74 -20.73
C GLY A 280 10.51 13.72 -20.16
N GLY A 281 10.72 12.93 -19.11
CA GLY A 281 12.03 12.77 -18.47
C GLY A 281 12.37 11.32 -18.18
N TRP A 282 13.65 10.99 -18.30
CA TRP A 282 14.20 9.69 -17.93
C TRP A 282 14.06 9.44 -16.43
N LEU A 283 13.71 8.20 -16.09
CA LEU A 283 13.73 7.63 -14.75
C LEU A 283 14.76 6.49 -14.66
N LYS A 284 15.09 6.06 -13.45
CA LYS A 284 16.16 5.07 -13.20
C LYS A 284 15.91 3.71 -13.87
N ASP A 285 14.65 3.31 -14.04
CA ASP A 285 14.25 2.08 -14.75
C ASP A 285 14.47 2.15 -16.27
N GLY A 286 14.84 3.33 -16.80
CA GLY A 286 14.99 3.60 -18.22
C GLY A 286 13.67 3.87 -18.93
N SER A 287 12.56 4.04 -18.19
CA SER A 287 11.33 4.57 -18.74
C SER A 287 11.38 6.09 -18.86
N VAL A 288 10.53 6.63 -19.73
CA VAL A 288 10.27 8.06 -19.82
C VAL A 288 8.84 8.32 -19.39
N ARG A 289 8.67 9.23 -18.44
CA ARG A 289 7.37 9.60 -17.87
C ARG A 289 7.27 11.10 -17.66
N PHE A 290 6.08 11.59 -17.34
CA PHE A 290 5.87 12.98 -16.92
C PHE A 290 4.61 13.12 -16.05
N PRO A 291 4.66 13.84 -14.92
CA PRO A 291 3.55 14.00 -13.98
C PRO A 291 2.66 15.20 -14.32
N ILE A 292 1.34 15.00 -14.35
CA ILE A 292 0.36 16.07 -14.60
C ILE A 292 -0.64 16.11 -13.44
N THR A 293 -0.66 17.19 -12.68
CA THR A 293 -1.70 17.46 -11.67
C THR A 293 -2.84 18.27 -12.25
N THR A 294 -2.53 19.20 -13.17
CA THR A 294 -3.54 20.03 -13.86
C THR A 294 -3.58 19.63 -15.34
N PRO A 295 -4.62 18.90 -15.80
CA PRO A 295 -4.73 18.45 -17.19
C PRO A 295 -4.69 19.62 -18.18
N ARG A 296 -3.92 19.46 -19.25
CA ARG A 296 -3.72 20.47 -20.30
C ARG A 296 -3.72 19.79 -21.67
N ALA A 297 -4.35 20.43 -22.66
CA ALA A 297 -4.53 19.84 -23.99
C ALA A 297 -3.21 19.41 -24.67
N ARG A 298 -2.11 20.16 -24.45
CA ARG A 298 -0.78 19.87 -25.02
C ARG A 298 0.08 18.94 -24.17
N CYS A 299 -0.43 18.42 -23.06
CA CYS A 299 0.32 17.64 -22.08
C CYS A 299 -0.23 16.21 -21.95
N GLY A 300 -0.24 15.47 -23.07
CA GLY A 300 -0.72 14.10 -23.13
C GLY A 300 -2.16 13.92 -23.64
N GLY A 301 -2.88 14.99 -23.97
CA GLY A 301 -4.16 14.95 -24.70
C GLY A 301 -5.33 14.29 -23.96
N ILE A 302 -5.16 13.96 -22.69
CA ILE A 302 -6.11 13.20 -21.87
C ILE A 302 -6.60 14.11 -20.71
N PRO A 303 -7.91 14.17 -20.40
CA PRO A 303 -8.47 15.13 -19.46
C PRO A 303 -8.30 14.76 -17.98
N GLU A 304 -7.63 13.66 -17.62
CA GLU A 304 -7.36 13.30 -16.23
C GLU A 304 -5.97 13.70 -15.73
N ALA A 305 -5.81 13.84 -14.41
CA ALA A 305 -4.51 13.97 -13.76
C ALA A 305 -3.82 12.60 -13.65
N GLY A 306 -2.49 12.58 -13.66
CA GLY A 306 -1.73 11.34 -13.52
C GLY A 306 -0.28 11.46 -13.98
N VAL A 307 0.51 10.44 -13.66
CA VAL A 307 1.83 10.24 -14.26
C VAL A 307 1.66 9.52 -15.60
N ARG A 308 2.03 10.20 -16.68
CA ARG A 308 1.93 9.68 -18.04
C ARG A 308 3.20 8.93 -18.40
N THR A 309 3.05 7.76 -19.02
CA THR A 309 4.18 6.91 -19.42
C THR A 309 4.32 6.96 -20.93
N VAL A 310 5.48 7.42 -21.42
CA VAL A 310 5.84 7.35 -22.86
C VAL A 310 6.28 5.93 -23.23
N GLY A 311 6.93 5.24 -22.28
CA GLY A 311 7.40 3.86 -22.45
C GLY A 311 8.90 3.76 -22.19
N TYR A 312 9.55 2.83 -22.89
CA TYR A 312 10.99 2.56 -22.79
C TYR A 312 11.66 2.88 -24.14
N PRO A 313 11.87 4.17 -24.47
CA PRO A 313 12.46 4.57 -25.74
C PRO A 313 13.94 4.15 -25.83
N ASN A 314 14.50 4.21 -27.05
CA ASN A 314 15.92 3.92 -27.25
C ASN A 314 16.77 4.88 -26.42
N LYS A 315 17.68 4.33 -25.62
CA LYS A 315 18.53 5.05 -24.65
C LYS A 315 19.48 6.06 -25.29
N THR A 316 19.70 5.98 -26.60
CA THR A 316 20.52 6.94 -27.36
C THR A 316 19.72 8.13 -27.89
N LEU A 317 18.38 8.13 -27.74
CA LEU A 317 17.57 9.27 -28.13
C LEU A 317 17.78 10.45 -27.18
N ARG A 318 18.02 11.61 -27.76
CA ARG A 318 18.27 12.87 -27.05
C ARG A 318 17.05 13.78 -27.16
N LEU A 319 15.92 13.33 -26.60
CA LEU A 319 14.61 14.00 -26.70
C LEU A 319 14.00 14.35 -25.34
N TYR A 320 14.52 13.80 -24.25
CA TYR A 320 13.89 13.85 -22.93
C TYR A 320 14.85 14.45 -21.92
N GLY A 321 14.31 15.15 -20.94
CA GLY A 321 15.09 15.60 -19.78
C GLY A 321 15.34 14.46 -18.80
N ALA A 322 15.66 14.81 -17.55
CA ALA A 322 15.86 13.85 -16.47
C ALA A 322 15.04 14.23 -15.24
N TYR A 323 14.34 13.26 -14.64
CA TYR A 323 13.83 13.44 -13.27
C TYR A 323 14.88 12.91 -12.31
N CYS A 324 15.36 13.77 -11.43
CA CYS A 324 16.36 13.46 -10.42
C CYS A 324 15.72 13.45 -9.04
N TYR A 325 16.27 12.66 -8.12
CA TYR A 325 15.82 12.56 -6.73
C TYR A 325 16.99 12.75 -5.76
N ARG A 326 16.79 13.59 -4.75
CA ARG A 326 17.77 13.86 -3.68
C ARG A 326 17.13 13.67 -2.31
#